data_AF-A0A2A4VBS0-F1
#
_entry.id   AF-A0A2A4VBS0-F1
#
_cell.length_a   1.000
_cell.length_b   1.000
_cell.length_c   1.000
_cell.angle_alpha   90.00
_cell.angle_beta   90.00
_cell.angle_gamma   90.00
#
_symmetry.space_group_name_H-M   'P 1'
#
loop_
_entity.id
_entity.type
_entity.pdbx_description
1 polymer ?
#
loop_
_entity_poly.entity_id
_entity_poly.type
_entity_poly.pdbx_seq_one_letter_code
_entity_poly.pdbx_strand_id
1 'polypeptide(L)'
;MLGLQHVKITPKMLRLVSEVDEFKGAWSAMENHTTSLQLLGDVSSFGRNFKEIASSWQDQPLDVDLLCRLHAAFTGSKEVSLFKESSIALQVMKGDALVGALDVASPTEVRNLMPRLMSWTEKALEEKEFHPLFVIAIFTAIYLQFCPFEKGNQKLARLLVVLLMFKAGYGYAPYSMLDDLLQERAEDYYKALSHTQKTLATGKIDWDVWLEFFFELLKAQKDKLQVRIEKGSAEIANMPGLSTKILKLFDKHDRLSMKEIERYTRGKRSTLKLRLGELVEGGYLIRHGKARATWYSRI
;
A
#
# COMPACT_ATOMS: atom_id res chain seq x y z
N MET A 1 12.66 25.19 0.47
CA MET A 1 12.65 23.72 0.62
C MET A 1 12.08 23.38 1.99
N LEU A 2 11.25 22.35 2.12
CA LEU A 2 10.60 21.90 3.38
C LEU A 2 11.58 21.30 4.41
N GLY A 3 12.76 21.91 4.57
CA GLY A 3 13.80 21.43 5.47
C GLY A 3 14.57 20.19 5.00
N LEU A 4 14.38 19.71 3.75
CA LEU A 4 15.16 18.59 3.20
C LEU A 4 16.68 18.81 3.27
N GLN A 5 17.13 20.05 3.09
CA GLN A 5 18.52 20.46 3.24
C GLN A 5 19.10 20.26 4.66
N HIS A 6 18.25 20.03 5.66
CA HIS A 6 18.63 19.77 7.05
C HIS A 6 18.47 18.29 7.44
N VAL A 7 18.09 17.41 6.50
CA VAL A 7 18.03 15.97 6.76
C VAL A 7 19.44 15.44 6.96
N LYS A 8 19.70 14.86 8.12
CA LYS A 8 20.96 14.16 8.39
C LYS A 8 20.79 12.71 7.96
N ILE A 9 21.34 12.38 6.79
CA ILE A 9 21.30 11.01 6.30
C ILE A 9 22.20 10.13 7.18
N THR A 10 21.59 9.20 7.92
CA THR A 10 22.32 8.26 8.77
C THR A 10 22.60 6.93 8.04
N PRO A 11 23.64 6.16 8.42
CA PRO A 11 23.89 4.83 7.86
C PRO A 11 22.71 3.87 8.06
N LYS A 12 21.95 4.03 9.16
CA LYS A 12 20.75 3.24 9.43
C LYS A 12 19.65 3.55 8.42
N MET A 13 19.38 4.82 8.13
CA MET A 13 18.40 5.21 7.10
C MET A 13 18.78 4.64 5.73
N LEU A 14 20.06 4.76 5.34
CA LEU A 14 20.53 4.21 4.06
C LEU A 14 20.30 2.70 3.98
N ARG A 15 20.62 1.95 5.04
CA ARG A 15 20.38 0.50 5.08
C ARG A 15 18.90 0.16 4.92
N LEU A 16 18.01 0.86 5.64
CA LEU A 16 16.57 0.62 5.58
C LEU A 16 16.02 0.91 4.17
N VAL A 17 16.47 2.01 3.56
CA VAL A 17 16.08 2.37 2.17
C VAL A 17 16.61 1.34 1.17
N SER A 18 17.87 0.94 1.27
CA SER A 18 18.46 -0.10 0.41
C SER A 18 17.67 -1.40 0.45
N GLU A 19 17.27 -1.88 1.64
CA GLU A 19 16.46 -3.11 1.75
C GLU A 19 15.10 -3.00 1.05
N VAL A 20 14.49 -1.81 1.12
CA VAL A 20 13.22 -1.53 0.44
C VAL A 20 13.40 -1.49 -1.08
N ASP A 21 14.50 -0.91 -1.57
CA ASP A 21 14.83 -0.85 -2.99
C ASP A 21 15.23 -2.20 -3.58
N GLU A 22 15.98 -3.01 -2.84
CA GLU A 22 16.30 -4.40 -3.22
C GLU A 22 15.02 -5.20 -3.41
N PHE A 23 14.06 -5.07 -2.49
CA PHE A 23 12.76 -5.72 -2.63
C PHE A 23 11.94 -5.16 -3.80
N LYS A 24 11.99 -3.85 -4.08
CA LYS A 24 11.41 -3.26 -5.30
C LYS A 24 11.98 -3.90 -6.57
N GLY A 25 13.30 -4.10 -6.62
CA GLY A 25 13.97 -4.79 -7.74
C GLY A 25 13.52 -6.24 -7.88
N ALA A 26 13.53 -6.99 -6.77
CA ALA A 26 13.07 -8.38 -6.74
C ALA A 26 11.60 -8.51 -7.16
N TRP A 27 10.74 -7.59 -6.69
CA TRP A 27 9.32 -7.56 -7.06
C TRP A 27 9.11 -7.32 -8.54
N SER A 28 9.83 -6.36 -9.14
CA SER A 28 9.73 -6.09 -10.58
C SER A 28 10.11 -7.32 -11.41
N ALA A 29 11.14 -8.07 -11.00
CA ALA A 29 11.48 -9.34 -11.63
C ALA A 29 10.36 -10.39 -11.50
N MET A 30 9.69 -10.46 -10.34
CA MET A 30 8.57 -11.39 -10.13
C MET A 30 7.30 -11.03 -10.92
N GLU A 31 6.94 -9.75 -11.04
CA GLU A 31 5.78 -9.30 -11.83
C GLU A 31 5.90 -9.73 -13.29
N ASN A 32 7.11 -9.64 -13.86
CA ASN A 32 7.39 -10.03 -15.24
C ASN A 32 7.29 -11.55 -15.50
N HIS A 33 7.27 -12.37 -14.45
CA HIS A 33 7.18 -13.85 -14.54
C HIS A 33 5.86 -14.44 -14.03
N THR A 34 4.89 -13.56 -13.71
CA THR A 34 3.42 -13.71 -13.64
C THR A 34 2.80 -14.80 -12.75
N THR A 35 3.45 -15.93 -12.46
CA THR A 35 2.79 -17.03 -11.73
C THR A 35 2.76 -16.81 -10.21
N SER A 36 3.80 -16.23 -9.59
CA SER A 36 3.92 -16.18 -8.13
C SER A 36 2.96 -15.19 -7.43
N LEU A 37 2.65 -14.06 -8.08
CA LEU A 37 1.75 -13.03 -7.53
C LEU A 37 0.28 -13.38 -7.69
N GLN A 38 -0.06 -14.12 -8.75
CA GLN A 38 -1.41 -14.60 -9.01
C GLN A 38 -1.85 -15.72 -8.05
N LEU A 39 -0.90 -16.28 -7.27
CA LEU A 39 -1.14 -17.39 -6.34
C LEU A 39 -1.26 -16.94 -4.87
N LEU A 40 -1.11 -15.65 -4.60
CA LEU A 40 -1.43 -15.04 -3.32
C LEU A 40 -2.89 -14.54 -3.34
N GLY A 41 -3.86 -15.46 -3.44
CA GLY A 41 -5.29 -15.18 -3.67
C GLY A 41 -5.84 -13.99 -2.86
N ASP A 42 -5.51 -13.90 -1.57
CA ASP A 42 -5.96 -12.82 -0.68
C ASP A 42 -5.18 -11.49 -0.82
N VAL A 43 -3.90 -11.53 -1.21
CA VAL A 43 -3.10 -10.33 -1.54
C VAL A 43 -3.60 -9.74 -2.85
N SER A 44 -4.06 -10.61 -3.74
CA SER A 44 -4.42 -10.28 -5.10
C SER A 44 -5.72 -9.50 -5.19
N SER A 45 -6.77 -9.78 -4.40
CA SER A 45 -8.07 -9.09 -4.59
C SER A 45 -8.02 -7.63 -4.14
N PHE A 46 -7.58 -7.37 -2.90
CA PHE A 46 -7.40 -6.00 -2.41
C PHE A 46 -6.28 -5.28 -3.17
N GLY A 47 -5.13 -5.94 -3.34
CA GLY A 47 -3.98 -5.33 -4.02
C GLY A 47 -4.23 -5.05 -5.50
N ARG A 48 -5.02 -5.87 -6.22
CA ARG A 48 -5.43 -5.60 -7.61
C ARG A 48 -6.43 -4.46 -7.67
N ASN A 49 -7.47 -4.46 -6.82
CA ASN A 49 -8.43 -3.35 -6.78
C ASN A 49 -7.71 -2.03 -6.48
N PHE A 50 -6.80 -2.05 -5.51
CA PHE A 50 -5.98 -0.90 -5.19
C PHE A 50 -5.06 -0.54 -6.36
N LYS A 51 -4.40 -1.51 -7.01
CA LYS A 51 -3.53 -1.26 -8.16
C LYS A 51 -4.29 -0.66 -9.34
N GLU A 52 -5.50 -1.12 -9.64
CA GLU A 52 -6.37 -0.53 -10.68
C GLU A 52 -6.71 0.92 -10.34
N ILE A 53 -7.13 1.16 -9.09
CA ILE A 53 -7.41 2.51 -8.59
C ILE A 53 -6.16 3.39 -8.66
N ALA A 54 -5.02 2.92 -8.14
CA ALA A 54 -3.76 3.65 -8.14
C ALA A 54 -3.26 3.92 -9.56
N SER A 55 -3.43 2.97 -10.49
CA SER A 55 -3.10 3.15 -11.90
C SER A 55 -3.96 4.22 -12.54
N SER A 56 -5.26 4.28 -12.21
CA SER A 56 -6.15 5.36 -12.69
C SER A 56 -5.75 6.76 -12.22
N TRP A 57 -4.94 6.83 -11.16
CA TRP A 57 -4.45 8.07 -10.55
C TRP A 57 -2.96 8.33 -10.80
N GLN A 58 -2.25 7.36 -11.40
CA GLN A 58 -0.80 7.43 -11.56
C GLN A 58 -0.39 8.58 -12.49
N ASP A 59 -1.18 8.87 -13.52
CA ASP A 59 -0.91 9.92 -14.49
C ASP A 59 -1.59 11.26 -14.14
N GLN A 60 -2.35 11.31 -13.04
CA GLN A 60 -3.01 12.52 -12.59
C GLN A 60 -2.02 13.44 -11.87
N PRO A 61 -2.10 14.78 -12.07
CA PRO A 61 -1.26 15.72 -11.36
C PRO A 61 -1.50 15.61 -9.85
N LEU A 62 -0.44 15.78 -9.07
CA LEU A 62 -0.52 15.76 -7.61
C LEU A 62 -0.93 17.15 -7.12
N ASP A 63 -2.23 17.42 -7.12
CA ASP A 63 -2.82 18.69 -6.71
C ASP A 63 -3.90 18.55 -5.63
N VAL A 64 -4.44 19.69 -5.18
CA VAL A 64 -5.50 19.72 -4.15
C VAL A 64 -6.79 19.06 -4.63
N ASP A 65 -7.11 19.16 -5.93
CA ASP A 65 -8.31 18.52 -6.48
C ASP A 65 -8.22 16.99 -6.35
N LEU A 66 -7.08 16.41 -6.76
CA LEU A 66 -6.82 14.99 -6.56
C LEU A 66 -6.96 14.62 -5.07
N LEU A 67 -6.33 15.38 -4.17
CA LEU A 67 -6.41 15.11 -2.73
C LEU A 67 -7.86 15.07 -2.22
N CYS A 68 -8.69 16.04 -2.61
CA CYS A 68 -10.07 16.12 -2.20
C CYS A 68 -10.96 15.04 -2.83
N ARG A 69 -10.70 14.63 -4.07
CA ARG A 69 -11.37 13.50 -4.73
C ARG A 69 -10.98 12.16 -4.10
N LEU A 70 -9.71 11.96 -3.78
CA LEU A 70 -9.22 10.78 -3.06
C LEU A 70 -9.90 10.66 -1.69
N HIS A 71 -9.98 11.76 -0.95
CA HIS A 71 -10.67 11.79 0.33
C HIS A 71 -12.16 11.45 0.18
N ALA A 72 -12.84 12.03 -0.81
CA ALA A 72 -14.26 11.77 -1.07
C ALA A 72 -14.51 10.28 -1.40
N ALA A 73 -13.74 9.72 -2.34
CA ALA A 73 -13.85 8.32 -2.72
C ALA A 73 -13.61 7.39 -1.52
N PHE A 74 -12.60 7.69 -0.70
CA PHE A 74 -12.25 6.88 0.45
C PHE A 74 -13.28 6.98 1.60
N THR A 75 -13.93 8.13 1.76
CA THR A 75 -14.99 8.33 2.76
C THR A 75 -16.38 7.94 2.29
N GLY A 76 -16.51 7.49 1.03
CA GLY A 76 -17.79 7.12 0.42
C GLY A 76 -18.69 8.32 0.09
N SER A 77 -18.12 9.53 0.03
CA SER A 77 -18.84 10.74 -0.36
C SER A 77 -18.99 10.80 -1.88
N LYS A 78 -20.18 11.21 -2.34
CA LYS A 78 -20.42 11.53 -3.76
C LYS A 78 -19.92 12.92 -4.15
N GLU A 79 -19.73 13.79 -3.16
CA GLU A 79 -19.24 15.15 -3.34
C GLU A 79 -17.75 15.22 -2.99
N VAL A 80 -17.03 16.07 -3.73
CA VAL A 80 -15.61 16.36 -3.47
C VAL A 80 -15.49 16.91 -2.05
N SER A 81 -14.52 16.39 -1.30
CA SER A 81 -14.35 16.80 0.10
C SER A 81 -13.78 18.20 0.20
N LEU A 82 -14.25 18.95 1.19
CA LEU A 82 -13.74 20.26 1.53
C LEU A 82 -12.74 20.15 2.68
N PHE A 83 -11.81 21.10 2.76
CA PHE A 83 -10.95 21.22 3.93
C PHE A 83 -11.75 21.57 5.18
N LYS A 84 -11.17 21.26 6.34
CA LYS A 84 -11.74 21.57 7.64
C LYS A 84 -11.99 23.08 7.78
N GLU A 85 -13.09 23.41 8.43
CA GLU A 85 -13.45 24.80 8.77
C GLU A 85 -13.20 25.09 10.26
N SER A 86 -12.97 24.04 11.05
CA SER A 86 -12.68 24.13 12.47
C SER A 86 -11.27 23.65 12.80
N SER A 87 -10.72 24.15 13.91
CA SER A 87 -9.48 23.59 14.47
C SER A 87 -9.79 22.24 15.12
N ILE A 88 -9.05 21.22 14.71
CA ILE A 88 -9.13 19.86 15.24
C ILE A 88 -7.79 19.46 15.84
N ALA A 89 -7.68 18.25 16.39
CA ALA A 89 -6.41 17.64 16.79
C ALA A 89 -6.21 16.31 16.08
N LEU A 90 -4.95 15.95 15.80
CA LEU A 90 -4.63 14.63 15.27
C LEU A 90 -4.46 13.65 16.44
N GLN A 91 -5.46 12.80 16.68
CA GLN A 91 -5.43 11.78 17.73
C GLN A 91 -4.80 10.48 17.24
N VAL A 92 -3.78 9.99 17.93
CA VAL A 92 -3.20 8.66 17.68
C VAL A 92 -3.81 7.67 18.65
N MET A 93 -4.39 6.60 18.12
CA MET A 93 -5.11 5.58 18.88
C MET A 93 -4.42 4.22 18.75
N LYS A 94 -4.51 3.39 19.80
CA LYS A 94 -4.11 1.98 19.81
C LYS A 94 -5.30 1.14 20.27
N GLY A 95 -6.04 0.58 19.31
CA GLY A 95 -7.38 0.09 19.58
C GLY A 95 -8.27 1.25 20.05
N ASP A 96 -8.95 1.08 21.17
CA ASP A 96 -9.79 2.12 21.78
C ASP A 96 -9.02 3.06 22.73
N ALA A 97 -7.74 2.80 22.98
CA ALA A 97 -6.92 3.61 23.88
C ALA A 97 -6.28 4.80 23.13
N LEU A 98 -6.43 6.00 23.70
CA LEU A 98 -5.72 7.19 23.23
C LEU A 98 -4.24 7.10 23.61
N VAL A 99 -3.36 7.13 22.61
CA VAL A 99 -1.90 7.20 22.80
C VAL A 99 -1.46 8.65 23.01
N GLY A 100 -2.06 9.57 22.24
CA GLY A 100 -1.78 10.99 22.36
C GLY A 100 -2.48 11.81 21.28
N ALA A 101 -2.40 13.14 21.40
CA ALA A 101 -2.95 14.08 20.44
C ALA A 101 -1.90 15.12 20.05
N LEU A 102 -1.90 15.51 18.78
CA LEU A 102 -1.01 16.52 18.23
C LEU A 102 -1.82 17.72 17.78
N ASP A 103 -1.27 18.91 18.02
CA ASP A 103 -1.78 20.14 17.43
C ASP A 103 -1.61 20.08 15.91
N VAL A 104 -2.47 20.76 15.16
CA VAL A 104 -2.40 20.77 13.69
C VAL A 104 -2.64 22.17 13.17
N ALA A 105 -2.26 22.40 11.91
CA ALA A 105 -2.43 23.69 11.26
C ALA A 105 -3.89 24.17 11.30
N SER A 106 -4.09 25.47 11.44
CA SER A 106 -5.41 26.10 11.36
C SER A 106 -6.06 25.91 9.98
N PRO A 107 -7.39 26.01 9.85
CA PRO A 107 -8.08 25.99 8.55
C PRO A 107 -7.47 26.92 7.51
N THR A 108 -7.07 28.13 7.92
CA THR A 108 -6.45 29.14 7.05
C THR A 108 -5.07 28.71 6.57
N GLU A 109 -4.24 28.16 7.46
CA GLU A 109 -2.93 27.63 7.08
C GLU A 109 -3.04 26.45 6.13
N VAL A 110 -3.97 25.52 6.36
CA VAL A 110 -4.22 24.40 5.45
C VAL A 110 -4.57 24.90 4.05
N ARG A 111 -5.54 25.83 3.93
CA ARG A 111 -5.93 26.42 2.64
C ARG A 111 -4.76 27.07 1.90
N ASN A 112 -3.86 27.74 2.63
CA ASN A 112 -2.74 28.47 2.04
C ASN A 112 -1.52 27.59 1.71
N LEU A 113 -1.27 26.55 2.52
CA LEU A 113 -0.03 25.78 2.45
C LEU A 113 -0.19 24.42 1.79
N MET A 114 -1.39 23.82 1.79
CA MET A 114 -1.61 22.52 1.12
C MET A 114 -1.28 22.57 -0.38
N PRO A 115 -1.69 23.58 -1.18
CA PRO A 115 -1.30 23.65 -2.59
C PRO A 115 0.22 23.65 -2.78
N ARG A 116 0.96 24.29 -1.87
CA ARG A 116 2.43 24.36 -1.91
C ARG A 116 3.06 23.02 -1.56
N LEU A 117 2.50 22.28 -0.60
CA LEU A 117 2.95 20.93 -0.26
C LEU A 117 2.76 19.97 -1.43
N MET A 118 1.61 20.02 -2.09
CA MET A 118 1.28 19.17 -3.23
C MET A 118 2.24 19.44 -4.40
N SER A 119 2.38 20.71 -4.80
CA SER A 119 3.31 21.13 -5.87
C SER A 119 4.76 20.83 -5.55
N TRP A 120 5.20 21.02 -4.29
CA TRP A 120 6.56 20.66 -3.87
C TRP A 120 6.80 19.16 -3.99
N THR A 121 5.82 18.33 -3.62
CA THR A 121 5.96 16.87 -3.65
C THR A 121 6.09 16.36 -5.08
N GLU A 122 5.24 16.87 -5.98
CA GLU A 122 5.30 16.55 -7.41
C GLU A 122 6.67 16.90 -7.99
N LYS A 123 7.08 18.16 -7.82
CA LYS A 123 8.36 18.65 -8.30
C LYS A 123 9.55 17.86 -7.74
N ALA A 124 9.56 17.57 -6.44
CA ALA A 124 10.65 16.82 -5.82
C ALA A 124 10.75 15.37 -6.31
N LEU A 125 9.63 14.74 -6.65
CA LEU A 125 9.61 13.41 -7.26
C LEU A 125 10.05 13.41 -8.73
N GLU A 126 9.74 14.49 -9.47
CA GLU A 126 10.15 14.67 -10.86
C GLU A 126 11.65 14.98 -11.01
N GLU A 127 12.17 15.91 -10.21
CA GLU A 127 13.56 16.38 -10.27
C GLU A 127 14.56 15.30 -9.82
N LYS A 128 14.13 14.35 -8.98
CA LYS A 128 14.95 13.23 -8.48
C LYS A 128 16.24 13.65 -7.78
N GLU A 129 16.30 14.88 -7.26
CA GLU A 129 17.42 15.36 -6.43
C GLU A 129 17.51 14.55 -5.12
N PHE A 130 16.35 14.17 -4.57
CA PHE A 130 16.24 13.34 -3.38
C PHE A 130 15.66 11.98 -3.72
N HIS A 131 16.07 10.97 -2.94
CA HIS A 131 15.49 9.64 -3.05
C HIS A 131 13.98 9.68 -2.75
N PRO A 132 13.11 9.05 -3.57
CA PRO A 132 11.65 9.22 -3.49
C PRO A 132 11.07 8.87 -2.12
N LEU A 133 11.61 7.85 -1.42
CA LEU A 133 11.12 7.50 -0.09
C LEU A 133 11.33 8.62 0.95
N PHE A 134 12.38 9.43 0.82
CA PHE A 134 12.56 10.61 1.69
C PHE A 134 11.49 11.67 1.39
N VAL A 135 11.24 11.94 0.11
CA VAL A 135 10.19 12.89 -0.30
C VAL A 135 8.83 12.46 0.26
N ILE A 136 8.49 11.18 0.12
CA ILE A 136 7.24 10.58 0.63
C ILE A 136 7.17 10.67 2.16
N ALA A 137 8.27 10.37 2.86
CA ALA A 137 8.31 10.47 4.31
C ALA A 137 8.04 11.90 4.78
N ILE A 138 8.72 12.89 4.21
CA ILE A 138 8.54 14.30 4.56
C ILE A 138 7.13 14.78 4.23
N PHE A 139 6.63 14.48 3.03
CA PHE A 139 5.25 14.77 2.64
C PHE A 139 4.27 14.24 3.68
N THR A 140 4.44 12.99 4.11
CA THR A 140 3.53 12.32 5.04
C THR A 140 3.50 13.01 6.40
N ALA A 141 4.66 13.36 6.96
CA ALA A 141 4.72 14.09 8.23
C ALA A 141 4.02 15.45 8.15
N ILE A 142 4.28 16.22 7.08
CA ILE A 142 3.70 17.56 6.92
C ILE A 142 2.20 17.48 6.66
N TYR A 143 1.77 16.55 5.82
CA TYR A 143 0.35 16.28 5.57
C TYR A 143 -0.40 15.97 6.87
N LEU A 144 0.19 15.14 7.75
CA LEU A 144 -0.40 14.80 9.05
C LEU A 144 -0.44 16.00 10.00
N GLN A 145 0.56 16.89 9.98
CA GLN A 145 0.54 18.14 10.73
C GLN A 145 -0.48 19.15 10.18
N PHE A 146 -0.79 19.10 8.89
CA PHE A 146 -1.88 19.90 8.32
C PHE A 146 -3.24 19.33 8.73
N CYS A 147 -3.39 18.00 8.68
CA CYS A 147 -4.64 17.29 8.98
C CYS A 147 -5.83 17.99 8.30
N PRO A 148 -5.89 17.99 6.96
CA PRO A 148 -6.68 18.95 6.19
C PRO A 148 -8.19 18.75 6.24
N PHE A 149 -8.68 17.57 6.60
CA PHE A 149 -10.11 17.23 6.61
C PHE A 149 -10.66 17.08 8.03
N GLU A 150 -11.97 17.12 8.22
CA GLU A 150 -12.61 16.94 9.55
C GLU A 150 -12.40 15.53 10.12
N LYS A 151 -12.27 14.51 9.26
CA LYS A 151 -12.03 13.11 9.63
C LYS A 151 -11.25 12.39 8.54
N GLY A 152 -10.78 11.17 8.82
CA GLY A 152 -10.20 10.31 7.79
C GLY A 152 -8.74 10.62 7.40
N ASN A 153 -8.13 11.67 7.95
CA ASN A 153 -6.78 12.12 7.58
C ASN A 153 -5.72 11.02 7.66
N GLN A 154 -5.66 10.26 8.76
CA GLN A 154 -4.66 9.20 8.93
C GLN A 154 -4.83 8.05 7.94
N LYS A 155 -6.09 7.70 7.62
CA LYS A 155 -6.37 6.66 6.62
C LYS A 155 -5.97 7.14 5.23
N LEU A 156 -6.29 8.39 4.89
CA LEU A 156 -5.86 9.01 3.64
C LEU A 156 -4.33 9.15 3.57
N ALA A 157 -3.63 9.46 4.67
CA ALA A 157 -2.17 9.50 4.70
C ALA A 157 -1.56 8.15 4.25
N ARG A 158 -2.10 7.03 4.75
CA ARG A 158 -1.64 5.69 4.37
C ARG A 158 -1.92 5.39 2.89
N LEU A 159 -3.10 5.76 2.40
CA LEU A 159 -3.46 5.66 0.98
C LEU A 159 -2.47 6.45 0.11
N LEU A 160 -2.15 7.69 0.52
CA LEU A 160 -1.21 8.55 -0.20
C LEU A 160 0.22 8.00 -0.18
N VAL A 161 0.69 7.44 0.93
CA VAL A 161 2.01 6.77 0.98
C VAL A 161 2.06 5.66 -0.06
N VAL A 162 1.07 4.78 -0.09
CA VAL A 162 1.03 3.67 -1.05
C VAL A 162 0.94 4.18 -2.49
N LEU A 163 0.14 5.21 -2.76
CA LEU A 163 0.00 5.82 -4.08
C LEU A 163 1.31 6.47 -4.56
N LEU A 164 1.98 7.24 -3.70
CA LEU A 164 3.25 7.89 -4.05
C LEU A 164 4.37 6.87 -4.23
N MET A 165 4.39 5.82 -3.41
CA MET A 165 5.31 4.68 -3.60
C MET A 165 5.03 3.99 -4.95
N PHE A 166 3.77 3.74 -5.29
CA PHE A 166 3.41 3.15 -6.58
C PHE A 166 3.85 4.04 -7.75
N LYS A 167 3.60 5.36 -7.68
CA LYS A 167 4.11 6.38 -8.63
C LYS A 167 5.64 6.35 -8.76
N ALA A 168 6.35 6.13 -7.65
CA ALA A 168 7.82 6.01 -7.63
C ALA A 168 8.33 4.60 -8.05
N GLY A 169 7.47 3.73 -8.57
CA GLY A 169 7.82 2.42 -9.11
C GLY A 169 7.93 1.30 -8.06
N TYR A 170 7.47 1.51 -6.83
CA TYR A 170 7.34 0.44 -5.84
C TYR A 170 6.06 -0.36 -6.11
N GLY A 171 6.08 -1.19 -7.16
CA GLY A 171 4.92 -1.95 -7.65
C GLY A 171 4.29 -2.88 -6.61
N TYR A 172 5.04 -3.25 -5.57
CA TYR A 172 4.55 -4.08 -4.47
C TYR A 172 3.68 -3.33 -3.45
N ALA A 173 3.77 -1.99 -3.38
CA ALA A 173 3.16 -1.22 -2.31
C ALA A 173 1.63 -1.46 -2.16
N PRO A 174 0.84 -1.56 -3.26
CA PRO A 174 -0.59 -1.90 -3.18
C PRO A 174 -0.93 -3.23 -2.50
N TYR A 175 0.04 -4.14 -2.41
CA TYR A 175 -0.17 -5.52 -1.98
C TYR A 175 0.08 -5.74 -0.48
N SER A 176 0.47 -4.70 0.26
CA SER A 176 0.71 -4.77 1.71
C SER A 176 0.21 -3.50 2.40
N MET A 177 -0.70 -3.65 3.35
CA MET A 177 -1.30 -2.53 4.07
C MET A 177 -0.44 -2.09 5.25
N LEU A 178 -0.39 -0.77 5.49
CA LEU A 178 0.30 -0.16 6.63
C LEU A 178 -0.53 -0.15 7.92
N ASP A 179 -1.83 -0.45 7.86
CA ASP A 179 -2.78 -0.29 8.96
C ASP A 179 -2.37 -1.06 10.21
N ASP A 180 -2.19 -2.39 10.10
CA ASP A 180 -1.83 -3.24 11.24
C ASP A 180 -0.49 -2.83 11.85
N LEU A 181 0.49 -2.51 10.99
CA LEU A 181 1.85 -2.14 11.41
C LEU A 181 1.86 -0.83 12.20
N LEU A 182 1.07 0.16 11.75
CA LEU A 182 0.90 1.43 12.45
C LEU A 182 0.14 1.25 13.76
N GLN A 183 -0.85 0.35 13.81
CA GLN A 183 -1.60 0.06 15.03
C GLN A 183 -0.73 -0.63 16.09
N GLU A 184 0.11 -1.60 15.69
CA GLU A 184 1.08 -2.26 16.57
C GLU A 184 2.12 -1.26 17.11
N ARG A 185 2.56 -0.31 16.27
CA ARG A 185 3.59 0.69 16.58
C ARG A 185 3.04 2.08 16.92
N ALA A 186 1.79 2.17 17.37
CA ALA A 186 1.11 3.45 17.57
C ALA A 186 1.84 4.41 18.54
N GLU A 187 2.49 3.86 19.56
CA GLU A 187 3.30 4.65 20.53
C GLU A 187 4.53 5.28 19.88
N ASP A 188 5.26 4.52 19.07
CA ASP A 188 6.46 5.02 18.38
C ASP A 188 6.09 5.98 17.25
N TYR A 189 4.98 5.71 16.56
CA TYR A 189 4.38 6.62 15.58
C TYR A 189 4.05 7.99 16.20
N TYR A 190 3.37 7.99 17.35
CA TYR A 190 3.05 9.22 18.08
C TYR A 190 4.31 9.95 18.54
N LYS A 191 5.28 9.23 19.12
CA LYS A 191 6.57 9.82 19.55
C LYS A 191 7.30 10.50 18.39
N ALA A 192 7.37 9.85 17.23
CA ALA A 192 8.05 10.37 16.06
C ALA A 192 7.39 11.65 15.51
N LEU A 193 6.06 11.66 15.40
CA LEU A 193 5.32 12.86 15.00
C LEU A 193 5.41 13.99 16.02
N SER A 194 5.29 13.67 17.32
CA SER A 194 5.41 14.65 18.41
C SER A 194 6.79 15.30 18.44
N HIS A 195 7.85 14.52 18.23
CA HIS A 195 9.22 15.04 18.10
C HIS A 195 9.35 16.03 16.94
N THR A 196 8.83 15.66 15.77
CA THR A 196 8.87 16.52 14.57
C THR A 196 8.13 17.84 14.80
N GLN A 197 6.95 17.79 15.44
CA GLN A 197 6.18 19.00 15.78
C GLN A 197 6.93 19.91 16.74
N LYS A 198 7.52 19.35 17.81
CA LYS A 198 8.28 20.13 18.81
C LYS A 198 9.50 20.80 18.19
N THR A 199 10.22 20.11 17.31
CA THR A 199 11.44 20.64 16.69
C THR A 199 11.12 21.62 15.56
N LEU A 200 10.00 21.44 14.85
CA LEU A 200 9.48 22.46 13.93
C LEU A 200 9.15 23.76 14.66
N ALA A 201 8.48 23.68 15.81
CA ALA A 201 8.10 24.85 16.61
C ALA A 201 9.31 25.66 17.12
N THR A 202 10.48 25.02 17.29
CA THR A 202 11.72 25.72 17.69
C THR A 202 12.52 26.28 16.51
N GLY A 203 12.03 26.12 15.27
CA GLY A 203 12.70 26.56 14.05
C GLY A 203 13.91 25.72 13.64
N LYS A 204 14.24 24.66 14.39
CA LYS A 204 15.32 23.71 14.12
C LYS A 204 14.74 22.33 13.92
N ILE A 205 14.05 22.14 12.81
CA ILE A 205 13.39 20.87 12.52
C ILE A 205 14.38 19.72 12.51
N ASP A 206 14.04 18.66 13.24
CA ASP A 206 14.78 17.42 13.27
C ASP A 206 13.92 16.32 12.70
N TRP A 207 14.35 15.83 11.54
CA TRP A 207 13.63 14.79 10.80
C TRP A 207 14.04 13.38 11.22
N ASP A 208 15.12 13.22 11.99
CA ASP A 208 15.80 11.92 12.13
C ASP A 208 14.88 10.87 12.77
N VAL A 209 14.17 11.24 13.84
CA VAL A 209 13.23 10.35 14.55
C VAL A 209 12.08 9.91 13.65
N TRP A 210 11.54 10.82 12.84
CA TRP A 210 10.45 10.50 11.90
C TRP A 210 10.93 9.66 10.73
N LEU A 211 12.05 10.01 10.11
CA LEU A 211 12.59 9.29 8.96
C LEU A 211 12.99 7.86 9.33
N GLU A 212 13.64 7.68 10.48
CA GLU A 212 13.96 6.32 10.97
C GLU A 212 12.69 5.50 11.22
N PHE A 213 11.70 6.06 11.94
CA PHE A 213 10.42 5.39 12.16
C PHE A 213 9.74 5.02 10.84
N PHE A 214 9.69 5.96 9.88
CA PHE A 214 9.02 5.78 8.61
C PHE A 214 9.70 4.70 7.76
N PHE A 215 11.04 4.68 7.69
CA PHE A 215 11.75 3.65 6.93
C PHE A 215 11.70 2.29 7.61
N GLU A 216 11.68 2.21 8.95
CA GLU A 216 11.41 0.96 9.66
C GLU A 216 10.00 0.44 9.38
N LEU A 217 9.01 1.33 9.28
CA LEU A 217 7.64 0.98 8.91
C LEU A 217 7.59 0.41 7.48
N LEU A 218 8.26 1.04 6.51
CA LEU A 218 8.32 0.54 5.13
C LEU A 218 9.07 -0.80 5.03
N LYS A 219 10.16 -0.97 5.80
CA LYS A 219 10.84 -2.26 5.92
C LYS A 219 9.90 -3.34 6.46
N ALA A 220 9.16 -3.05 7.53
CA ALA A 220 8.21 -4.00 8.09
C ALA A 220 7.08 -4.36 7.10
N GLN A 221 6.62 -3.38 6.32
CA GLN A 221 5.64 -3.59 5.25
C GLN A 221 6.15 -4.56 4.17
N LYS A 222 7.39 -4.38 3.69
CA LYS A 222 7.98 -5.29 2.70
C LYS A 222 8.30 -6.66 3.29
N ASP A 223 8.79 -6.74 4.53
CA ASP A 223 9.07 -8.02 5.20
C ASP A 223 7.80 -8.86 5.36
N LYS A 224 6.69 -8.23 5.77
CA LYS A 224 5.38 -8.90 5.89
C LYS A 224 4.93 -9.48 4.54
N LEU A 225 5.12 -8.72 3.46
CA LEU A 225 4.79 -9.18 2.12
C LEU A 225 5.72 -10.29 1.63
N GLN A 226 7.02 -10.18 1.88
CA GLN A 226 8.02 -11.17 1.53
C GLN A 226 7.73 -12.53 2.19
N VAL A 227 7.48 -12.55 3.50
CA VAL A 227 7.11 -13.78 4.23
C VAL A 227 5.85 -14.41 3.62
N ARG A 228 4.90 -13.59 3.19
CA ARG A 228 3.66 -14.06 2.56
C ARG A 228 3.92 -14.70 1.19
N ILE A 229 4.80 -14.10 0.37
CA ILE A 229 5.24 -14.66 -0.92
C ILE A 229 5.96 -15.99 -0.71
N GLU A 230 6.88 -16.08 0.26
CA GLU A 230 7.65 -17.28 0.56
C GLU A 230 6.75 -18.43 0.98
N LYS A 231 5.77 -18.18 1.85
CA LYS A 231 4.76 -19.17 2.25
C LYS A 231 3.94 -19.68 1.07
N GLY A 232 3.40 -18.78 0.26
CA GLY A 232 2.63 -19.16 -0.94
C GLY A 232 3.48 -19.98 -1.92
N SER A 233 4.74 -19.60 -2.11
CA SER A 233 5.68 -20.33 -2.97
C SER A 233 5.97 -21.75 -2.46
N ALA A 234 6.16 -21.91 -1.16
CA ALA A 234 6.37 -23.21 -0.52
C ALA A 234 5.13 -24.11 -0.61
N GLU A 235 3.92 -23.55 -0.44
CA GLU A 235 2.66 -24.28 -0.62
C GLU A 235 2.56 -24.87 -2.04
N ILE A 236 2.85 -24.05 -3.06
CA ILE A 236 2.82 -24.48 -4.47
C ILE A 236 3.87 -25.56 -4.75
N ALA A 237 5.08 -25.40 -4.23
CA ALA A 237 6.16 -26.39 -4.43
C ALA A 237 5.76 -27.77 -3.88
N ASN A 238 4.96 -27.79 -2.81
CA ASN A 238 4.45 -29.01 -2.20
C ASN A 238 3.13 -29.51 -2.81
N MET A 239 2.53 -28.78 -3.76
CA MET A 239 1.28 -29.20 -4.40
C MET A 239 1.48 -30.40 -5.34
N PRO A 240 0.50 -31.29 -5.42
CA PRO A 240 0.47 -32.34 -6.43
C PRO A 240 0.61 -31.76 -7.85
N GLY A 241 1.39 -32.43 -8.71
CA GLY A 241 1.66 -31.94 -10.07
C GLY A 241 0.43 -31.71 -10.95
N LEU A 242 -0.70 -32.38 -10.67
CA LEU A 242 -1.96 -32.10 -11.36
C LEU A 242 -2.58 -30.77 -10.91
N SER A 243 -2.48 -30.40 -9.63
CA SER A 243 -2.97 -29.13 -9.10
C SER A 243 -2.21 -27.96 -9.71
N THR A 244 -0.88 -28.05 -9.78
CA THR A 244 -0.05 -27.03 -10.45
C THR A 244 -0.36 -26.94 -11.95
N LYS A 245 -0.61 -28.08 -12.61
CA LYS A 245 -1.04 -28.11 -14.02
C LYS A 245 -2.40 -27.44 -14.24
N ILE A 246 -3.36 -27.65 -13.33
CA ILE A 246 -4.67 -26.97 -13.37
C ILE A 246 -4.49 -25.46 -13.21
N LEU A 247 -3.72 -25.03 -12.20
CA LEU A 247 -3.50 -23.60 -11.94
C LEU A 247 -2.87 -22.88 -13.14
N LYS A 248 -1.88 -23.48 -13.81
CA LYS A 248 -1.25 -22.91 -15.01
C LYS A 248 -2.21 -22.70 -16.19
N LEU A 249 -3.34 -23.41 -16.25
CA LEU A 249 -4.32 -23.16 -17.32
C LEU A 249 -4.94 -21.78 -17.22
N PHE A 250 -5.10 -21.27 -16.01
CA PHE A 250 -5.71 -19.96 -15.75
C PHE A 250 -4.76 -18.78 -16.04
N ASP A 251 -3.49 -19.04 -16.38
CA ASP A 251 -2.60 -17.99 -16.89
C ASP A 251 -3.01 -17.55 -18.30
N LYS A 252 -3.79 -18.37 -19.02
CA LYS A 252 -4.26 -18.10 -20.40
C LYS A 252 -5.78 -18.04 -20.53
N HIS A 253 -6.51 -18.30 -19.45
CA HIS A 253 -7.96 -18.47 -19.47
C HIS A 253 -8.58 -17.86 -18.21
N ASP A 254 -9.44 -16.86 -18.35
CA ASP A 254 -10.11 -16.22 -17.21
C ASP A 254 -11.14 -17.13 -16.54
N ARG A 255 -11.74 -18.03 -17.33
CA ARG A 255 -12.72 -19.02 -16.86
C ARG A 255 -12.53 -20.36 -17.55
N LEU A 256 -12.71 -21.44 -16.79
CA LEU A 256 -12.68 -22.80 -17.32
C LEU A 256 -13.74 -23.67 -16.66
N SER A 257 -14.44 -24.45 -17.48
CA SER A 257 -15.33 -25.52 -17.03
C SER A 257 -14.56 -26.80 -16.73
N MET A 258 -15.18 -27.71 -15.98
CA MET A 258 -14.63 -29.05 -15.72
C MET A 258 -14.21 -29.78 -17.01
N LYS A 259 -15.00 -29.63 -18.09
CA LYS A 259 -14.75 -30.31 -19.38
C LYS A 259 -13.49 -29.76 -20.07
N GLU A 260 -13.26 -28.45 -19.97
CA GLU A 260 -12.07 -27.82 -20.54
C GLU A 260 -10.82 -28.18 -19.74
N ILE A 261 -10.90 -28.16 -18.40
CA ILE A 261 -9.81 -28.57 -17.52
C ILE A 261 -9.43 -30.03 -17.78
N GLU A 262 -10.44 -30.91 -17.92
CA GLU A 262 -10.24 -32.31 -18.29
C GLU A 262 -9.53 -32.46 -19.64
N ARG A 263 -9.94 -31.69 -20.65
CA ARG A 263 -9.31 -31.67 -21.98
C ARG A 263 -7.85 -31.21 -21.93
N TYR A 264 -7.55 -30.12 -21.23
CA TYR A 264 -6.22 -29.52 -21.22
C TYR A 264 -5.24 -30.28 -20.33
N THR A 265 -5.69 -30.76 -19.17
CA THR A 265 -4.82 -31.52 -18.26
C THR A 265 -4.66 -32.98 -18.65
N ARG A 266 -5.63 -33.54 -19.39
CA ARG A 266 -5.82 -34.98 -19.60
C ARG A 266 -5.94 -35.76 -18.28
N GLY A 267 -6.38 -35.09 -17.21
CA GLY A 267 -6.56 -35.69 -15.89
C GLY A 267 -7.86 -36.50 -15.80
N LYS A 268 -7.86 -37.55 -14.98
CA LYS A 268 -9.09 -38.32 -14.69
C LYS A 268 -10.08 -37.43 -13.96
N ARG A 269 -11.34 -37.41 -14.41
CA ARG A 269 -12.43 -36.59 -13.85
C ARG A 269 -12.55 -36.67 -12.33
N SER A 270 -12.40 -37.86 -11.74
CA SER A 270 -12.46 -38.05 -10.28
C SER A 270 -11.33 -37.33 -9.55
N THR A 271 -10.10 -37.40 -10.07
CA THR A 271 -8.92 -36.74 -9.49
C THR A 271 -9.00 -35.23 -9.69
N LEU A 272 -9.46 -34.78 -10.86
CA LEU A 272 -9.70 -33.36 -11.11
C LEU A 272 -10.73 -32.78 -10.15
N LYS A 273 -11.80 -33.51 -9.83
CA LYS A 273 -12.81 -33.06 -8.87
C LYS A 273 -12.21 -32.88 -7.47
N LEU A 274 -11.36 -33.82 -7.03
CA LEU A 274 -10.63 -33.70 -5.76
C LEU A 274 -9.71 -32.47 -5.77
N ARG A 275 -8.83 -32.34 -6.78
CA ARG A 275 -7.88 -31.21 -6.86
C ARG A 275 -8.57 -29.86 -7.00
N LEU A 276 -9.66 -29.77 -7.77
CA LEU A 276 -10.46 -28.55 -7.85
C LEU A 276 -11.18 -28.22 -6.55
N GLY A 277 -11.54 -29.23 -5.75
CA GLY A 277 -12.04 -29.02 -4.39
C GLY A 277 -10.97 -28.40 -3.49
N GLU A 278 -9.80 -29.03 -3.42
CA GLU A 278 -8.65 -28.56 -2.65
C GLU A 278 -8.21 -27.14 -3.07
N LEU A 279 -8.19 -26.86 -4.37
CA LEU A 279 -7.83 -25.54 -4.89
C LEU A 279 -8.87 -24.46 -4.59
N VAL A 280 -10.15 -24.82 -4.48
CA VAL A 280 -11.21 -23.89 -4.07
C VAL A 280 -11.18 -23.68 -2.56
N GLU A 281 -11.01 -24.75 -1.77
CA GLU A 281 -10.88 -24.68 -0.31
C GLU A 281 -9.63 -23.89 0.10
N GLY A 282 -8.52 -24.07 -0.61
CA GLY A 282 -7.28 -23.31 -0.42
C GLY A 282 -7.32 -21.89 -0.99
N GLY A 283 -8.45 -21.42 -1.54
CA GLY A 283 -8.60 -20.05 -2.04
C GLY A 283 -7.80 -19.74 -3.32
N TYR A 284 -7.35 -20.74 -4.07
CA TYR A 284 -6.66 -20.51 -5.34
C TYR A 284 -7.63 -20.36 -6.53
N LEU A 285 -8.85 -20.89 -6.42
CA LEU A 285 -9.90 -20.80 -7.43
C LEU A 285 -11.26 -20.44 -6.80
N ILE A 286 -12.07 -19.69 -7.53
CA ILE A 286 -13.48 -19.47 -7.20
C ILE A 286 -14.32 -20.42 -8.05
N ARG A 287 -15.21 -21.17 -7.39
CA ARG A 287 -16.22 -21.98 -8.07
C ARG A 287 -17.49 -21.17 -8.29
N HIS A 288 -17.91 -21.06 -9.54
CA HIS A 288 -19.12 -20.38 -9.96
C HIS A 288 -20.18 -21.36 -10.47
N GLY A 289 -21.44 -20.93 -10.45
CA GLY A 289 -22.57 -21.71 -10.97
C GLY A 289 -22.88 -22.98 -10.18
N LYS A 290 -23.87 -23.74 -10.65
CA LYS A 290 -24.30 -25.02 -10.04
C LYS A 290 -24.40 -26.12 -11.09
N ALA A 291 -24.03 -27.34 -10.71
CA ALA A 291 -24.14 -28.56 -11.53
C ALA A 291 -23.53 -28.41 -12.94
N ARG A 292 -24.35 -28.47 -14.00
CA ARG A 292 -23.86 -28.40 -15.39
C ARG A 292 -23.34 -27.02 -15.78
N ALA A 293 -23.71 -25.97 -15.03
CA ALA A 293 -23.21 -24.61 -15.22
C ALA A 293 -21.99 -24.31 -14.35
N THR A 294 -21.35 -25.31 -13.73
CA THR A 294 -20.17 -25.07 -12.91
C THR A 294 -18.94 -24.73 -13.75
N TRP A 295 -18.33 -23.59 -13.45
CA TRP A 295 -17.06 -23.15 -13.99
C TRP A 295 -16.22 -22.55 -12.87
N TYR A 296 -14.93 -22.42 -13.13
CA TYR A 296 -13.95 -21.93 -12.18
C TYR A 296 -13.27 -20.70 -12.78
N SER A 297 -12.92 -19.74 -11.93
CA SER A 297 -11.97 -18.67 -12.23
C SER A 297 -10.90 -18.64 -11.15
N ARG A 298 -9.82 -17.91 -11.38
CA ARG A 298 -8.99 -17.47 -10.25
C ARG A 298 -9.74 -16.44 -9.40
N ILE A 299 -9.27 -16.25 -8.17
CA ILE A 299 -9.63 -15.08 -7.37
C ILE A 299 -9.29 -13.82 -8.14
#